data_AF-A0A7C2LQR6-F1
#
_entry.id   AF-A0A7C2LQR6-F1
#
_cell.length_a   1.000
_cell.length_b   1.000
_cell.length_c   1.000
_cell.angle_alpha   90.00
_cell.angle_beta   90.00
_cell.angle_gamma   90.00
#
_symmetry.space_group_name_H-M   'P 1'
#
loop_
_entity.id
_entity.type
_entity.pdbx_description
1 polymer ?
#
loop_
_entity_poly.entity_id
_entity_poly.type
_entity_poly.pdbx_seq_one_letter_code
_entity_poly.pdbx_strand_id
1 'polypeptide(L)'
;MNGGKTSSLTPQTIVLIVMSVLLVLAAGFLFISLVTAGTQAAGFTPGIVIFILLAVTLAVVSLVFHLSATTPLAGVDQFVTAAINRDFSVRPRLSGTGEMGKLSETLNKFIPVLDASLKEVRSLVQSVDATHQDSIAAISQTGASSREMVASIKNITSSLEKQKTFISDTLKEVDLMTQATENIKGYIESQSSAVAESSASIEEMVSSINSVSKSAEKAEEIGRQLENIAREGEERIKTMLGAINEIQVTSNRIAEAIGGITRIAATTNLLSMNAAIEAAHAGEAGKGFAVVAEEIRKLASDSGREAKSVKKNVQETLERIEHGAKLSEETGKAFGEIMQDINKTVKIIIEIANAMSEQRIGAQEILKSMSHLVTLSDQIKGGVNDEAEGSEKILAAVKKIDNVALEILTAQQEQQRGAEEMEKAIGILQTTITSNQDTISQITHNLSAYKVSAG
;
A
#
# COMPACT_ATOMS: atom_id res chain seq x y z
N MET A 1 8.14 73.36 62.60
CA MET A 1 8.99 74.35 63.30
C MET A 1 8.37 75.72 63.12
N ASN A 2 7.86 76.29 64.22
CA ASN A 2 7.20 77.59 64.30
C ASN A 2 8.23 78.71 64.14
N GLY A 3 8.26 79.36 62.98
CA GLY A 3 8.94 80.64 62.77
C GLY A 3 7.95 81.76 63.05
N GLY A 4 8.21 82.54 64.10
CA GLY A 4 7.40 83.69 64.49
C GLY A 4 7.27 84.68 63.34
N LYS A 5 6.04 84.91 62.88
CA LYS A 5 5.69 86.06 62.06
C LYS A 5 5.84 87.30 62.93
N THR A 6 7.03 87.91 62.88
CA THR A 6 7.13 89.34 63.13
C THR A 6 6.20 90.01 62.13
N SER A 7 5.17 90.69 62.63
CA SER A 7 4.28 91.52 61.84
C SER A 7 5.08 92.72 61.31
N SER A 8 5.94 92.48 60.33
CA SER A 8 6.47 93.54 59.50
C SER A 8 5.29 94.08 58.69
N LEU A 9 4.92 95.32 58.97
CA LEU A 9 4.01 96.09 58.13
C LEU A 9 4.44 95.89 56.67
N THR A 10 3.55 95.43 55.80
CA THR A 10 3.93 95.16 54.41
C THR A 10 4.41 96.48 53.79
N PRO A 11 5.32 96.46 52.80
CA PRO A 11 5.79 97.68 52.16
C PRO A 11 4.64 98.59 51.70
N GLN A 12 3.50 97.99 51.31
CA GLN A 12 2.28 98.71 50.98
C GLN A 12 1.60 99.35 52.20
N THR A 13 1.54 98.68 53.37
CA THR A 13 1.05 99.30 54.61
C THR A 13 1.97 100.45 55.05
N ILE A 14 3.29 100.29 54.88
CA ILE A 14 4.26 101.36 55.16
C ILE A 14 4.05 102.53 54.20
N VAL A 15 3.91 102.28 52.89
CA VAL A 15 3.64 103.34 51.89
C VAL A 15 2.34 104.07 52.18
N LEU A 16 1.27 103.37 52.60
CA LEU A 16 -0.01 103.97 52.98
C LEU A 16 0.09 104.81 54.26
N ILE A 17 0.78 104.32 55.28
CA ILE A 17 1.06 105.07 56.51
C ILE A 17 1.91 106.30 56.18
N VAL A 18 2.94 106.15 55.35
CA VAL A 18 3.82 107.26 54.93
C VAL A 18 3.05 108.27 54.07
N MET A 19 2.19 107.84 53.15
CA MET A 19 1.35 108.75 52.36
C MET A 19 0.34 109.50 53.22
N SER A 20 -0.29 108.83 54.18
CA SER A 20 -1.25 109.47 55.09
C SER A 20 -0.55 110.43 56.05
N VAL A 21 0.64 110.10 56.55
CA VAL A 21 1.48 111.02 57.34
C VAL A 21 1.95 112.20 56.49
N LEU A 22 2.40 111.99 55.24
CA LEU A 22 2.79 113.06 54.31
C LEU A 22 1.62 113.97 53.95
N LEU A 23 0.42 113.43 53.77
CA LEU A 23 -0.80 114.21 53.51
C LEU A 23 -1.20 115.05 54.71
N VAL A 24 -1.10 114.50 55.93
CA VAL A 24 -1.34 115.25 57.18
C VAL A 24 -0.29 116.36 57.37
N LEU A 25 0.99 116.07 57.06
CA LEU A 25 2.06 117.07 57.10
C LEU A 25 1.90 118.15 56.03
N ALA A 26 1.51 117.80 54.80
CA ALA A 26 1.25 118.75 53.72
C ALA A 26 0.03 119.64 54.04
N ALA A 27 -1.02 119.07 54.64
CA ALA A 27 -2.16 119.83 55.16
C ALA A 27 -1.76 120.75 56.31
N GLY A 28 -0.87 120.30 57.20
CA GLY A 28 -0.28 121.11 58.27
C GLY A 28 0.57 122.27 57.75
N PHE A 29 1.34 122.06 56.68
CA PHE A 29 2.14 123.11 56.04
C PHE A 29 1.25 124.16 55.34
N LEU A 30 0.19 123.73 54.65
CA LEU A 30 -0.83 124.60 54.07
C LEU A 30 -1.56 125.42 55.15
N PHE A 31 -1.82 124.85 56.33
CA PHE A 31 -2.42 125.55 57.47
C PHE A 31 -1.49 126.65 58.02
N ILE A 32 -0.21 126.36 58.21
CA ILE A 32 0.78 127.35 58.68
C ILE A 32 0.95 128.48 57.65
N SER A 33 0.93 128.16 56.35
CA SER A 33 1.02 129.14 55.27
C SER A 33 -0.22 130.03 55.17
N LEU A 34 -1.41 129.55 55.56
CA LEU A 34 -2.65 130.33 55.55
C LEU A 34 -2.77 131.26 56.78
N VAL A 35 -2.22 130.85 57.92
CA VAL A 35 -2.27 131.62 59.19
C VAL A 35 -1.23 132.75 59.23
N THR A 36 -0.15 132.67 58.45
CA THR A 36 0.93 133.68 58.44
C THR A 36 0.75 134.80 57.41
N ALA A 37 -0.21 134.70 56.48
CA ALA A 37 -0.34 135.61 55.34
C ALA A 37 -1.37 136.75 55.46
N GLY A 38 -2.01 136.99 56.62
CA GLY A 38 -2.95 138.11 56.74
C GLY A 38 -3.35 138.46 58.16
N THR A 39 -2.91 139.63 58.63
CA THR A 39 -3.29 140.27 59.89
C THR A 39 -4.48 141.23 59.71
N GLN A 40 -5.27 141.33 60.78
CA GLN A 40 -6.26 142.35 61.13
C GLN A 40 -7.75 142.14 60.79
N ALA A 41 -8.54 142.49 61.81
CA ALA A 41 -9.99 142.67 61.90
C ALA A 41 -10.84 141.39 62.12
N ALA A 42 -11.39 141.34 63.34
CA ALA A 42 -12.14 140.25 63.94
C ALA A 42 -13.43 139.90 63.17
N GLY A 43 -13.46 138.68 62.63
CA GLY A 43 -14.59 138.01 62.03
C GLY A 43 -14.28 136.52 61.82
N PHE A 44 -15.24 135.66 62.14
CA PHE A 44 -15.29 134.18 62.00
C PHE A 44 -14.19 133.50 61.16
N THR A 45 -13.48 132.50 61.69
CA THR A 45 -12.51 131.70 60.92
C THR A 45 -13.08 130.38 60.37
N PRO A 46 -13.35 130.27 59.05
CA PRO A 46 -13.75 129.03 58.37
C PRO A 46 -12.62 127.98 58.19
N GLY A 47 -11.39 128.25 58.66
CA GLY A 47 -10.23 127.38 58.44
C GLY A 47 -10.25 126.03 59.18
N ILE A 48 -10.85 125.96 60.38
CA ILE A 48 -10.88 124.72 61.19
C ILE A 48 -11.88 123.71 60.60
N VAL A 49 -13.01 124.19 60.09
CA VAL A 49 -14.04 123.34 59.47
C VAL A 49 -13.53 122.71 58.18
N ILE A 50 -12.76 123.46 57.38
CA ILE A 50 -12.14 122.95 56.15
C ILE A 50 -11.08 121.88 56.47
N PHE A 51 -10.28 122.06 57.52
CA PHE A 51 -9.27 121.07 57.93
C PHE A 51 -9.89 119.74 58.37
N ILE A 52 -10.96 119.78 59.18
CA ILE A 52 -11.67 118.58 59.62
C ILE A 52 -12.35 117.89 58.44
N LEU A 53 -13.00 118.64 57.53
CA LEU A 53 -13.61 118.07 56.33
C LEU A 53 -12.57 117.41 55.41
N LEU A 54 -11.37 118.00 55.25
CA LEU A 54 -10.31 117.42 54.44
C LEU A 54 -9.72 116.15 55.08
N ALA A 55 -9.51 116.16 56.40
CA ALA A 55 -9.01 115.00 57.12
C ALA A 55 -10.02 113.84 57.11
N VAL A 56 -11.31 114.12 57.28
CA VAL A 56 -12.38 113.11 57.21
C VAL A 56 -12.55 112.59 55.79
N THR A 57 -12.52 113.45 54.76
CA THR A 57 -12.59 112.99 53.37
C THR A 57 -11.37 112.15 52.98
N LEU A 58 -10.16 112.51 53.42
CA LEU A 58 -8.97 111.69 53.20
C LEU A 58 -9.02 110.35 53.96
N ALA A 59 -9.54 110.32 55.19
CA ALA A 59 -9.74 109.08 55.94
C ALA A 59 -10.79 108.17 55.29
N VAL A 60 -11.89 108.74 54.78
CA VAL A 60 -12.92 108.01 54.02
C VAL A 60 -12.35 107.51 52.69
N VAL A 61 -11.57 108.31 51.96
CA VAL A 61 -10.89 107.86 50.74
C VAL A 61 -9.90 106.73 51.03
N SER A 62 -9.12 106.82 52.10
CA SER A 62 -8.21 105.75 52.52
C SER A 62 -8.95 104.47 52.90
N LEU A 63 -10.05 104.57 53.66
CA LEU A 63 -10.89 103.44 54.04
C LEU A 63 -11.59 102.80 52.83
N VAL A 64 -12.12 103.61 51.92
CA VAL A 64 -12.73 103.14 50.66
C VAL A 64 -11.67 102.49 49.77
N PHE A 65 -10.46 103.03 49.69
CA PHE A 65 -9.36 102.41 48.92
C PHE A 65 -8.91 101.09 49.55
N HIS A 66 -8.87 101.00 50.89
CA HIS A 66 -8.56 99.76 51.60
C HIS A 66 -9.65 98.69 51.35
N LEU A 67 -10.93 99.04 51.48
CA LEU A 67 -12.07 98.13 51.28
C LEU A 67 -12.36 97.81 49.80
N SER A 68 -12.02 98.68 48.86
CA SER A 68 -12.28 98.48 47.41
C SER A 68 -11.10 97.89 46.64
N ALA A 69 -9.85 98.16 47.05
CA ALA A 69 -8.67 97.72 46.31
C ALA A 69 -7.86 96.64 47.04
N THR A 70 -7.66 96.72 48.36
CA THR A 70 -6.69 95.82 49.04
C THR A 70 -7.26 94.47 49.46
N THR A 71 -8.52 94.42 49.89
CA THR A 71 -9.23 93.17 50.22
C THR A 71 -9.41 92.25 49.00
N PRO A 72 -9.83 92.72 47.81
CA PRO A 72 -9.85 91.87 46.61
C PRO A 72 -8.44 91.49 46.14
N LEU A 73 -7.43 92.35 46.32
CA LEU A 73 -6.03 92.01 46.00
C LEU A 73 -5.53 90.80 46.81
N ALA A 74 -5.89 90.71 48.09
CA ALA A 74 -5.52 89.58 48.93
C ALA A 74 -6.18 88.26 48.46
N GLY A 75 -7.41 88.33 47.95
CA GLY A 75 -8.09 87.16 47.36
C GLY A 75 -7.46 86.69 46.05
N VAL A 76 -7.03 87.62 45.21
CA VAL A 76 -6.26 87.32 43.98
C VAL A 76 -4.88 86.77 44.33
N ASP A 77 -4.18 87.35 45.31
CA ASP A 77 -2.88 86.86 45.79
C ASP A 77 -2.96 85.43 46.35
N GLN A 78 -4.01 85.13 47.11
CA GLN A 78 -4.28 83.78 47.61
C GLN A 78 -4.50 82.78 46.47
N PHE A 79 -5.27 83.16 45.44
CA PHE A 79 -5.49 82.32 44.27
C PHE A 79 -4.21 82.14 43.44
N VAL A 80 -3.46 83.21 43.17
CA VAL A 80 -2.20 83.15 42.42
C VAL A 80 -1.19 82.28 43.16
N THR A 81 -1.10 82.41 44.48
CA THR A 81 -0.23 81.55 45.31
C THR A 81 -0.66 80.10 45.26
N ALA A 82 -1.97 79.81 45.27
CA ALA A 82 -2.48 78.45 45.09
C ALA A 82 -2.17 77.91 43.68
N ALA A 83 -2.38 78.71 42.64
CA ALA A 83 -2.10 78.36 41.25
C ALA A 83 -0.61 78.12 40.97
N ILE A 84 0.30 78.88 41.60
CA ILE A 84 1.76 78.64 41.57
C ILE A 84 2.09 77.27 42.16
N ASN A 85 1.39 76.87 43.21
CA ASN A 85 1.49 75.54 43.82
C ASN A 85 0.66 74.47 43.09
N ARG A 86 0.17 74.78 41.87
CA ARG A 86 -0.68 73.92 41.03
C ARG A 86 -1.99 73.51 41.70
N ASP A 87 -2.43 74.27 42.69
CA ASP A 87 -3.69 74.07 43.39
C ASP A 87 -4.77 74.98 42.82
N PHE A 88 -5.52 74.41 41.87
CA PHE A 88 -6.66 75.05 41.22
C PHE A 88 -7.99 74.70 41.92
N SER A 89 -7.95 74.02 43.08
CA SER A 89 -9.14 73.78 43.91
C SER A 89 -9.53 75.01 44.73
N VAL A 90 -8.61 75.95 44.95
CA VAL A 90 -8.84 77.18 45.71
C VAL A 90 -9.69 78.15 44.89
N ARG A 91 -10.66 78.82 45.56
CA ARG A 91 -11.52 79.84 44.96
C ARG A 91 -11.26 81.20 45.64
N PRO A 92 -11.01 82.29 44.89
CA PRO A 92 -10.83 83.61 45.47
C PRO A 92 -12.12 84.10 46.15
N ARG A 93 -12.03 84.59 47.39
CA ARG A 93 -13.18 85.20 48.09
C ARG A 93 -13.47 86.59 47.49
N LEU A 94 -14.70 86.80 47.04
CA LEU A 94 -15.10 87.99 46.29
C LEU A 94 -15.57 89.12 47.23
N SER A 95 -14.87 90.24 47.25
CA SER A 95 -15.39 91.52 47.75
C SER A 95 -14.68 92.65 47.03
N GLY A 96 -15.40 93.40 46.18
CA GLY A 96 -14.83 94.54 45.44
C GLY A 96 -15.80 95.08 44.37
N THR A 97 -15.79 96.39 44.15
CA THR A 97 -16.55 97.11 43.10
C THR A 97 -15.57 97.67 42.06
N GLY A 98 -16.01 97.84 40.80
CA GLY A 98 -15.15 98.35 39.72
C GLY A 98 -14.34 97.26 39.00
N GLU A 99 -13.15 97.60 38.51
CA GLU A 99 -12.27 96.74 37.70
C GLU A 99 -11.82 95.49 38.45
N MET A 100 -11.60 95.58 39.77
CA MET A 100 -11.21 94.44 40.61
C MET A 100 -12.35 93.42 40.76
N GLY A 101 -13.61 93.88 40.83
CA GLY A 101 -14.79 93.01 40.81
C GLY A 101 -14.91 92.23 39.50
N LYS A 102 -14.69 92.90 38.36
CA LYS A 102 -14.64 92.25 37.02
C LYS A 102 -13.52 91.22 36.91
N LEU A 103 -12.33 91.52 37.45
CA LEU A 103 -11.21 90.58 37.45
C LEU A 103 -11.54 89.33 38.27
N SER A 104 -12.10 89.50 39.47
CA SER A 104 -12.45 88.36 40.30
C SER A 104 -13.64 87.55 39.74
N GLU A 105 -14.62 88.20 39.09
CA GLU A 105 -15.67 87.51 38.33
C GLU A 105 -15.11 86.70 37.16
N THR A 106 -14.15 87.27 36.43
CA THR A 106 -13.46 86.61 35.30
C THR A 106 -12.66 85.40 35.79
N LEU A 107 -11.92 85.53 36.90
CA LEU A 107 -11.21 84.42 37.54
C LEU A 107 -12.17 83.32 38.00
N ASN A 108 -13.32 83.67 38.59
CA ASN A 108 -14.32 82.68 39.00
C ASN A 108 -15.04 81.99 37.83
N LYS A 109 -15.06 82.59 36.63
CA LYS A 109 -15.50 81.91 35.40
C LYS A 109 -14.39 81.06 34.78
N PHE A 110 -13.14 81.49 34.89
CA PHE A 110 -11.98 80.79 34.33
C PHE A 110 -11.61 79.51 35.11
N ILE A 111 -11.63 79.56 36.45
CA ILE A 111 -11.19 78.43 37.29
C ILE A 111 -12.03 77.16 37.04
N PRO A 112 -13.37 77.19 36.95
CA PRO A 112 -14.17 76.01 36.61
C PRO A 112 -13.86 75.43 35.23
N VAL A 113 -13.54 76.29 34.25
CA VAL A 113 -13.14 75.84 32.90
C VAL A 113 -11.79 75.13 32.96
N LEU A 114 -10.81 75.70 33.65
CA LEU A 114 -9.50 75.09 33.83
C LEU A 114 -9.57 73.77 34.63
N ASP A 115 -10.41 73.72 35.66
CA ASP A 115 -10.71 72.52 36.45
C ASP A 115 -11.35 71.42 35.60
N ALA A 116 -12.36 71.76 34.81
CA ALA A 116 -13.02 70.84 33.87
C ALA A 116 -12.05 70.32 32.81
N SER A 117 -11.23 71.19 32.21
CA SER A 117 -10.22 70.77 31.24
C SER A 117 -9.16 69.85 31.84
N LEU A 118 -8.68 70.12 33.07
CA LEU A 118 -7.74 69.23 33.75
C LEU A 118 -8.36 67.87 34.12
N LYS A 119 -9.65 67.84 34.49
CA LYS A 119 -10.41 66.60 34.70
C LYS A 119 -10.59 65.81 33.40
N GLU A 120 -10.93 66.49 32.31
CA GLU A 120 -11.06 65.88 30.98
C GLU A 120 -9.72 65.30 30.50
N VAL A 121 -8.61 66.03 30.67
CA VAL A 121 -7.26 65.53 30.37
C VAL A 121 -6.92 64.30 31.22
N ARG A 122 -7.28 64.26 32.51
CA ARG A 122 -7.11 63.04 33.33
C ARG A 122 -7.93 61.87 32.82
N SER A 123 -9.19 62.10 32.48
CA SER A 123 -10.07 61.05 31.93
C SER A 123 -9.55 60.53 30.59
N LEU A 124 -9.04 61.41 29.72
CA LEU A 124 -8.37 61.03 28.47
C LEU A 124 -7.12 60.19 28.72
N VAL A 125 -6.27 60.56 29.67
CA VAL A 125 -5.08 59.78 30.03
C VAL A 125 -5.44 58.39 30.57
N GLN A 126 -6.50 58.28 31.39
CA GLN A 126 -7.02 56.98 31.84
C GLN A 126 -7.57 56.15 30.67
N SER A 127 -8.25 56.76 29.71
CA SER A 127 -8.73 56.07 28.51
C SER A 127 -7.58 55.59 27.61
N VAL A 128 -6.52 56.40 27.48
CA VAL A 128 -5.31 56.03 26.74
C VAL A 128 -4.57 54.89 27.45
N ASP A 129 -4.50 54.91 28.78
CA ASP A 129 -3.93 53.80 29.58
C ASP A 129 -4.73 52.50 29.42
N ALA A 130 -6.06 52.55 29.46
CA ALA A 130 -6.91 51.39 29.18
C ALA A 130 -6.68 50.83 27.77
N THR A 131 -6.65 51.70 26.75
CA THR A 131 -6.38 51.31 25.36
C THR A 131 -4.97 50.71 25.19
N HIS A 132 -4.01 51.22 25.96
CA HIS A 132 -2.65 50.72 26.00
C HIS A 132 -2.58 49.29 26.60
N GLN A 133 -3.32 49.03 27.69
CA GLN A 133 -3.45 47.69 28.26
C GLN A 133 -4.10 46.70 27.28
N ASP A 134 -5.15 47.13 26.56
CA ASP A 134 -5.78 46.32 25.51
C ASP A 134 -4.79 46.00 24.38
N SER A 135 -3.94 46.97 24.02
CA SER A 135 -2.89 46.78 23.00
C SER A 135 -1.83 45.77 23.47
N ILE A 136 -1.43 45.79 24.75
CA ILE A 136 -0.52 44.79 25.33
C ILE A 136 -1.12 43.39 25.19
N ALA A 137 -2.39 43.24 25.56
CA ALA A 137 -3.09 41.96 25.47
C ALA A 137 -3.16 41.47 24.01
N ALA A 138 -3.53 42.35 23.07
CA ALA A 138 -3.62 42.04 21.64
C ALA A 138 -2.28 41.62 21.04
N ILE A 139 -1.18 42.31 21.37
CA ILE A 139 0.16 41.98 20.88
C ILE A 139 0.69 40.69 21.49
N SER A 140 0.44 40.46 22.79
CA SER A 140 0.80 39.19 23.44
C SER A 140 0.08 38.00 22.78
N GLN A 141 -1.24 38.14 22.55
CA GLN A 141 -2.05 37.14 21.86
C GLN A 141 -1.56 36.90 20.43
N THR A 142 -1.31 37.97 19.67
CA THR A 142 -0.81 37.88 18.29
C THR A 142 0.56 37.20 18.26
N GLY A 143 1.44 37.50 19.22
CA GLY A 143 2.74 36.85 19.34
C GLY A 143 2.64 35.36 19.67
N ALA A 144 1.68 34.95 20.50
CA ALA A 144 1.42 33.55 20.76
C ALA A 144 0.95 32.83 19.48
N SER A 145 -0.05 33.38 18.78
CA SER A 145 -0.54 32.81 17.52
C SER A 145 0.53 32.76 16.43
N SER A 146 1.41 33.77 16.34
CA SER A 146 2.54 33.77 15.40
C SER A 146 3.52 32.64 15.68
N ARG A 147 3.85 32.37 16.96
CA ARG A 147 4.73 31.24 17.33
C ARG A 147 4.10 29.89 17.03
N GLU A 148 2.79 29.74 17.29
CA GLU A 148 2.04 28.52 16.92
C GLU A 148 2.01 28.30 15.41
N MET A 149 1.88 29.37 14.63
CA MET A 149 1.94 29.32 13.17
C MET A 149 3.32 28.84 12.68
N VAL A 150 4.41 29.41 13.21
CA VAL A 150 5.79 28.96 12.87
C VAL A 150 6.00 27.48 13.23
N ALA A 151 5.52 27.05 14.40
CA ALA A 151 5.59 25.64 14.79
C ALA A 151 4.80 24.75 13.83
N SER A 152 3.62 25.19 13.41
CA SER A 152 2.79 24.48 12.43
C SER A 152 3.47 24.38 11.07
N ILE A 153 4.09 25.46 10.58
CA ILE A 153 4.85 25.47 9.32
C ILE A 153 5.98 24.45 9.35
N LYS A 154 6.74 24.39 10.45
CA LYS A 154 7.81 23.41 10.63
C LYS A 154 7.28 21.97 10.61
N ASN A 155 6.14 21.71 11.25
CA ASN A 155 5.51 20.39 11.28
C ASN A 155 5.00 19.97 9.89
N ILE A 156 4.41 20.88 9.12
CA ILE A 156 3.96 20.63 7.75
C ILE A 156 5.17 20.34 6.86
N THR A 157 6.23 21.16 6.94
CA THR A 157 7.47 20.96 6.17
C THR A 157 8.09 19.59 6.46
N SER A 158 8.18 19.19 7.73
CA SER A 158 8.67 17.84 8.08
C SER A 158 7.78 16.72 7.55
N SER A 159 6.46 16.92 7.54
CA SER A 159 5.52 15.96 6.94
C SER A 159 5.67 15.85 5.43
N LEU A 160 5.91 16.96 4.73
CA LEU A 160 6.17 16.98 3.28
C LEU A 160 7.46 16.24 2.91
N GLU A 161 8.54 16.40 3.69
CA GLU A 161 9.78 15.65 3.47
C GLU A 161 9.56 14.14 3.62
N LYS A 162 8.82 13.71 4.65
CA LYS A 162 8.44 12.30 4.80
C LYS A 162 7.58 11.80 3.64
N GLN A 163 6.63 12.62 3.20
CA GLN A 163 5.76 12.31 2.06
C GLN A 163 6.58 12.14 0.77
N LYS A 164 7.60 12.96 0.55
CA LYS A 164 8.51 12.84 -0.59
C LYS A 164 9.28 11.52 -0.59
N THR A 165 9.80 11.10 0.56
CA THR A 165 10.43 9.77 0.68
C THR A 165 9.44 8.66 0.36
N PHE A 166 8.22 8.72 0.92
CA PHE A 166 7.18 7.74 0.65
C PHE A 166 6.77 7.67 -0.83
N ILE A 167 6.68 8.82 -1.51
CA ILE A 167 6.44 8.91 -2.95
C ILE A 167 7.57 8.20 -3.72
N SER A 168 8.83 8.49 -3.38
CA SER A 168 9.99 7.87 -4.03
C SER A 168 9.99 6.35 -3.85
N ASP A 169 9.70 5.86 -2.65
CA ASP A 169 9.62 4.43 -2.38
C ASP A 169 8.47 3.78 -3.18
N THR A 170 7.29 4.44 -3.20
CA THR A 170 6.14 3.97 -3.98
C THR A 170 6.45 3.88 -5.47
N LEU A 171 7.16 4.87 -6.04
CA LEU A 171 7.57 4.84 -7.45
C LEU A 171 8.49 3.65 -7.76
N LYS A 172 9.40 3.30 -6.84
CA LYS A 172 10.27 2.14 -6.98
C LYS A 172 9.47 0.83 -6.95
N GLU A 173 8.50 0.71 -6.06
CA GLU A 173 7.63 -0.48 -5.99
C GLU A 173 6.77 -0.63 -7.25
N VAL A 174 6.25 0.47 -7.81
CA VAL A 174 5.50 0.45 -9.08
C VAL A 174 6.38 0.02 -10.25
N ASP A 175 7.65 0.44 -10.28
CA ASP A 175 8.61 0.00 -11.29
C ASP A 175 8.88 -1.51 -11.19
N LEU A 176 9.08 -2.03 -9.98
CA LEU A 176 9.22 -3.47 -9.74
C LEU A 176 7.97 -4.24 -10.17
N MET A 177 6.78 -3.71 -9.89
CA MET A 177 5.50 -4.31 -10.32
C MET A 177 5.40 -4.37 -11.84
N THR A 178 5.77 -3.29 -12.53
CA THR A 178 5.80 -3.23 -14.00
C THR A 178 6.77 -4.28 -14.58
N GLN A 179 7.97 -4.39 -14.02
CA GLN A 179 8.94 -5.42 -14.43
C GLN A 179 8.40 -6.84 -14.16
N ALA A 180 7.76 -7.07 -13.02
CA ALA A 180 7.14 -8.35 -12.69
C ALA A 180 6.04 -8.72 -13.70
N THR A 181 5.17 -7.77 -14.07
CA THR A 181 4.12 -8.01 -15.07
C THR A 181 4.69 -8.39 -16.44
N GLU A 182 5.76 -7.73 -16.91
CA GLU A 182 6.39 -8.09 -18.20
C GLU A 182 7.06 -9.47 -18.14
N ASN A 183 7.69 -9.83 -17.00
CA ASN A 183 8.25 -11.16 -16.80
C ASN A 183 7.16 -12.24 -16.84
N ILE A 184 6.04 -12.03 -16.15
CA ILE A 184 4.91 -12.97 -16.13
C ILE A 184 4.37 -13.15 -17.56
N LYS A 185 4.23 -12.06 -18.32
CA LYS A 185 3.83 -12.13 -19.73
C LYS A 185 4.76 -13.01 -20.56
N GLY A 186 6.08 -12.86 -20.41
CA GLY A 186 7.06 -13.75 -21.06
C GLY A 186 6.94 -15.21 -20.64
N TYR A 187 6.64 -15.48 -19.37
CA TYR A 187 6.37 -16.86 -18.90
C TYR A 187 5.08 -17.44 -19.49
N ILE A 188 4.02 -16.64 -19.63
CA ILE A 188 2.76 -17.07 -20.24
C ILE A 188 2.92 -17.36 -21.74
N GLU A 189 3.72 -16.58 -22.46
CA GLU A 189 4.05 -16.87 -23.87
C GLU A 189 4.83 -18.18 -24.02
N SER A 190 5.81 -18.40 -23.15
CA SER A 190 6.59 -19.64 -23.10
C SER A 190 5.72 -20.84 -22.74
N GLN A 191 4.84 -20.70 -21.75
CA GLN A 191 3.90 -21.73 -21.32
C GLN A 191 2.92 -22.07 -22.44
N SER A 192 2.39 -21.07 -23.14
CA SER A 192 1.47 -21.28 -24.26
C SER A 192 2.14 -22.09 -25.38
N SER A 193 3.41 -21.78 -25.68
CA SER A 193 4.21 -22.52 -26.67
C SER A 193 4.45 -23.97 -26.23
N ALA A 194 4.83 -24.19 -24.97
CA ALA A 194 5.06 -25.52 -24.41
C ALA A 194 3.77 -26.38 -24.38
N VAL A 195 2.62 -25.77 -24.08
CA VAL A 195 1.32 -26.44 -24.10
C VAL A 195 0.92 -26.81 -25.53
N ALA A 196 1.19 -25.94 -26.52
CA ALA A 196 0.93 -26.25 -27.92
C ALA A 196 1.78 -27.42 -28.43
N GLU A 197 3.08 -27.42 -28.12
CA GLU A 197 4.01 -28.51 -28.48
C GLU A 197 3.63 -29.83 -27.80
N SER A 198 3.27 -29.78 -26.51
CA SER A 198 2.81 -30.94 -25.76
C SER A 198 1.50 -31.49 -26.34
N SER A 199 0.58 -30.62 -26.74
CA SER A 199 -0.69 -31.03 -27.35
C SER A 199 -0.45 -31.75 -28.68
N ALA A 200 0.41 -31.20 -29.54
CA ALA A 200 0.79 -31.83 -30.81
C ALA A 200 1.43 -33.22 -30.59
N SER A 201 2.32 -33.33 -29.60
CA SER A 201 2.98 -34.60 -29.26
C SER A 201 1.97 -35.65 -28.78
N ILE A 202 0.95 -35.24 -28.02
CA ILE A 202 -0.12 -36.14 -27.56
C ILE A 202 -1.06 -36.53 -28.71
N GLU A 203 -1.36 -35.62 -29.65
CA GLU A 203 -2.12 -35.97 -30.85
C GLU A 203 -1.38 -37.02 -31.71
N GLU A 204 -0.05 -36.88 -31.86
CA GLU A 204 0.78 -37.87 -32.54
C GLU A 204 0.80 -39.22 -31.77
N MET A 205 0.83 -39.17 -30.44
CA MET A 205 0.72 -40.36 -29.59
C MET A 205 -0.63 -41.06 -29.78
N VAL A 206 -1.74 -40.32 -29.86
CA VAL A 206 -3.07 -40.88 -30.15
C VAL A 206 -3.10 -41.57 -31.52
N SER A 207 -2.47 -40.96 -32.53
CA SER A 207 -2.32 -41.59 -33.86
C SER A 207 -1.55 -42.92 -33.77
N SER A 208 -0.44 -42.93 -33.02
CA SER A 208 0.37 -44.12 -32.80
C SER A 208 -0.39 -45.23 -32.05
N ILE A 209 -1.12 -44.87 -30.99
CA ILE A 209 -1.98 -45.80 -30.24
C ILE A 209 -3.03 -46.44 -31.16
N ASN A 210 -3.69 -45.64 -32.01
CA ASN A 210 -4.66 -46.17 -32.99
C ASN A 210 -4.02 -47.12 -34.00
N SER A 211 -2.79 -46.84 -34.44
CA SER A 211 -2.04 -47.71 -35.36
C SER A 211 -1.68 -49.04 -34.70
N VAL A 212 -1.23 -49.01 -33.44
CA VAL A 212 -0.91 -50.22 -32.67
C VAL A 212 -2.18 -51.03 -32.38
N SER A 213 -3.29 -50.38 -32.01
CA SER A 213 -4.59 -51.04 -31.79
C SER A 213 -5.04 -51.81 -33.03
N LYS A 214 -5.00 -51.18 -34.22
CA LYS A 214 -5.32 -51.86 -35.49
C LYS A 214 -4.38 -53.02 -35.79
N SER A 215 -3.10 -52.86 -35.47
CA SER A 215 -2.10 -53.92 -35.65
C SER A 215 -2.37 -55.11 -34.73
N ALA A 216 -2.80 -54.85 -33.49
CA ALA A 216 -3.22 -55.89 -32.54
C ALA A 216 -4.48 -56.62 -33.03
N GLU A 217 -5.51 -55.91 -33.49
CA GLU A 217 -6.72 -56.52 -34.07
C GLU A 217 -6.39 -57.45 -35.24
N LYS A 218 -5.52 -56.99 -36.16
CA LYS A 218 -5.06 -57.81 -37.29
C LYS A 218 -4.24 -59.01 -36.85
N ALA A 219 -3.38 -58.86 -35.85
CA ALA A 219 -2.60 -59.96 -35.29
C ALA A 219 -3.50 -61.01 -34.60
N GLU A 220 -4.59 -60.59 -33.95
CA GLU A 220 -5.59 -61.49 -33.38
C GLU A 220 -6.28 -62.32 -34.48
N GLU A 221 -6.68 -61.69 -35.58
CA GLU A 221 -7.28 -62.38 -36.74
C GLU A 221 -6.32 -63.44 -37.31
N ILE A 222 -5.05 -63.08 -37.50
CA ILE A 222 -4.01 -64.01 -37.98
C ILE A 222 -3.83 -65.16 -36.98
N GLY A 223 -3.83 -64.87 -35.67
CA GLY A 223 -3.74 -65.89 -34.62
C GLY A 223 -4.87 -66.91 -34.70
N ARG A 224 -6.12 -66.46 -34.89
CA ARG A 224 -7.28 -67.35 -35.07
C ARG A 224 -7.19 -68.18 -36.35
N GLN A 225 -6.65 -67.63 -37.43
CA GLN A 225 -6.41 -68.38 -38.66
C GLN A 225 -5.35 -69.47 -38.46
N LEU A 226 -4.25 -69.14 -37.76
CA LEU A 226 -3.20 -70.11 -37.42
C LEU A 226 -3.71 -71.23 -36.51
N GLU A 227 -4.58 -70.91 -35.56
CA GLU A 227 -5.25 -71.89 -34.69
C GLU A 227 -6.05 -72.92 -35.52
N ASN A 228 -6.80 -72.44 -36.52
CA ASN A 228 -7.54 -73.32 -37.44
C ASN A 228 -6.60 -74.22 -38.24
N ILE A 229 -5.53 -73.66 -38.81
CA ILE A 229 -4.57 -74.42 -39.63
C ILE A 229 -3.84 -75.48 -38.79
N ALA A 230 -3.41 -75.15 -37.59
CA ALA A 230 -2.70 -76.08 -36.72
C ALA A 230 -3.64 -77.21 -36.24
N ARG A 231 -4.91 -76.91 -35.93
CA ARG A 231 -5.94 -77.91 -35.63
C ARG A 231 -6.22 -78.85 -36.81
N GLU A 232 -6.34 -78.32 -38.03
CA GLU A 232 -6.46 -79.16 -39.23
C GLU A 232 -5.21 -80.03 -39.44
N GLY A 233 -4.02 -79.51 -39.15
CA GLY A 233 -2.76 -80.26 -39.17
C GLY A 233 -2.79 -81.45 -38.21
N GLU A 234 -3.22 -81.24 -36.98
CA GLU A 234 -3.35 -82.30 -35.97
C GLU A 234 -4.34 -83.39 -36.42
N GLU A 235 -5.50 -83.02 -36.97
CA GLU A 235 -6.50 -83.96 -37.50
C GLU A 235 -5.96 -84.80 -38.67
N ARG A 236 -5.18 -84.19 -39.57
CA ARG A 236 -4.52 -84.89 -40.68
C ARG A 236 -3.48 -85.88 -40.19
N ILE A 237 -2.67 -85.53 -39.20
CA ILE A 237 -1.71 -86.45 -38.59
C ILE A 237 -2.43 -87.64 -37.93
N LYS A 238 -3.53 -87.38 -37.21
CA LYS A 238 -4.35 -88.43 -36.59
C LYS A 238 -4.92 -89.40 -37.63
N THR A 239 -5.39 -88.87 -38.76
CA THR A 239 -5.88 -89.67 -39.89
C THR A 239 -4.75 -90.51 -40.50
N MET A 240 -3.57 -89.94 -40.70
CA MET A 240 -2.40 -90.63 -41.22
C MET A 240 -1.93 -91.77 -40.29
N LEU A 241 -1.92 -91.56 -38.97
CA LEU A 241 -1.61 -92.61 -38.00
C LEU A 241 -2.61 -93.78 -38.09
N GLY A 242 -3.89 -93.50 -38.34
CA GLY A 242 -4.90 -94.52 -38.61
C GLY A 242 -4.55 -95.37 -39.83
N ALA A 243 -4.21 -94.73 -40.96
CA ALA A 243 -3.80 -95.43 -42.18
C ALA A 243 -2.50 -96.24 -42.01
N ILE A 244 -1.51 -95.70 -41.31
CA ILE A 244 -0.26 -96.40 -40.98
C ILE A 244 -0.56 -97.67 -40.17
N ASN A 245 -1.46 -97.59 -39.19
CA ASN A 245 -1.87 -98.73 -38.39
C ASN A 245 -2.59 -99.80 -39.24
N GLU A 246 -3.47 -99.41 -40.17
CA GLU A 246 -4.10 -100.35 -41.12
C GLU A 246 -3.08 -101.07 -42.02
N ILE A 247 -2.07 -100.34 -42.51
CA ILE A 247 -0.96 -100.90 -43.30
C ILE A 247 -0.14 -101.86 -42.43
N GLN A 248 0.13 -101.52 -41.17
CA GLN A 248 0.86 -102.38 -40.23
C GLN A 248 0.10 -103.69 -39.96
N VAL A 249 -1.21 -103.62 -39.72
CA VAL A 249 -2.06 -104.81 -39.54
C VAL A 249 -2.05 -105.69 -40.79
N THR A 250 -2.20 -105.09 -41.97
CA THR A 250 -2.20 -105.82 -43.24
C THR A 250 -0.84 -106.47 -43.53
N SER A 251 0.26 -105.76 -43.24
CA SER A 251 1.62 -106.26 -43.43
C SER A 251 1.95 -107.42 -42.50
N ASN A 252 1.48 -107.38 -41.25
CA ASN A 252 1.59 -108.51 -40.32
C ASN A 252 0.84 -109.76 -40.82
N ARG A 253 -0.37 -109.59 -41.38
CA ARG A 253 -1.13 -110.71 -41.99
C ARG A 253 -0.38 -111.30 -43.18
N ILE A 254 0.28 -110.47 -44.01
CA ILE A 254 1.13 -110.95 -45.10
C ILE A 254 2.31 -111.74 -44.53
N ALA A 255 2.99 -111.24 -43.50
CA ALA A 255 4.12 -111.93 -42.87
C ALA A 255 3.72 -113.34 -42.35
N GLU A 256 2.54 -113.45 -41.74
CA GLU A 256 1.97 -114.71 -41.29
C GLU A 256 1.69 -115.68 -42.45
N ALA A 257 1.08 -115.18 -43.54
CA ALA A 257 0.80 -115.97 -44.74
C ALA A 257 2.08 -116.50 -45.39
N ILE A 258 3.12 -115.66 -45.53
CA ILE A 258 4.44 -116.09 -46.04
C ILE A 258 5.10 -117.11 -45.12
N GLY A 259 4.91 -116.97 -43.80
CA GLY A 259 5.29 -118.00 -42.82
C GLY A 259 4.62 -119.35 -43.09
N GLY A 260 3.32 -119.33 -43.45
CA GLY A 260 2.58 -120.49 -43.92
C GLY A 260 3.15 -121.10 -45.20
N ILE A 261 3.43 -120.30 -46.22
CA ILE A 261 4.04 -120.76 -47.48
C ILE A 261 5.40 -121.42 -47.22
N THR A 262 6.22 -120.83 -46.35
CA THR A 262 7.53 -121.40 -45.96
C THR A 262 7.36 -122.79 -45.32
N ARG A 263 6.34 -122.97 -44.47
CA ARG A 263 6.03 -124.29 -43.89
C ARG A 263 5.56 -125.28 -44.95
N ILE A 264 4.66 -124.88 -45.84
CA ILE A 264 4.18 -125.72 -46.95
C ILE A 264 5.35 -126.16 -47.82
N ALA A 265 6.23 -125.24 -48.24
CA ALA A 265 7.40 -125.54 -49.03
C ALA A 265 8.34 -126.55 -48.34
N ALA A 266 8.58 -126.40 -47.04
CA ALA A 266 9.39 -127.35 -46.26
C ALA A 266 8.73 -128.74 -46.17
N THR A 267 7.42 -128.80 -45.92
CA THR A 267 6.67 -130.07 -45.91
C THR A 267 6.69 -130.74 -47.27
N THR A 268 6.47 -130.01 -48.36
CA THR A 268 6.52 -130.54 -49.73
C THR A 268 7.91 -131.06 -50.08
N ASN A 269 8.97 -130.35 -49.65
CA ASN A 269 10.36 -130.78 -49.85
C ASN A 269 10.68 -132.09 -49.10
N LEU A 270 10.16 -132.26 -47.88
CA LEU A 270 10.29 -133.51 -47.13
C LEU A 270 9.48 -134.64 -47.77
N LEU A 271 8.25 -134.35 -48.22
CA LEU A 271 7.37 -135.32 -48.85
C LEU A 271 7.96 -135.83 -50.17
N SER A 272 8.51 -134.94 -50.99
CA SER A 272 9.14 -135.29 -52.26
C SER A 272 10.46 -136.01 -52.07
N MET A 273 11.22 -135.69 -51.02
CA MET A 273 12.40 -136.47 -50.65
C MET A 273 12.02 -137.91 -50.29
N ASN A 274 10.97 -138.11 -49.49
CA ASN A 274 10.47 -139.44 -49.17
C ASN A 274 9.99 -140.18 -50.43
N ALA A 275 9.29 -139.48 -51.34
CA ALA A 275 8.86 -140.06 -52.61
C ALA A 275 10.03 -140.43 -53.54
N ALA A 276 11.10 -139.63 -53.57
CA ALA A 276 12.31 -139.92 -54.34
C ALA A 276 13.05 -141.16 -53.79
N ILE A 277 13.09 -141.32 -52.45
CA ILE A 277 13.64 -142.50 -51.78
C ILE A 277 12.84 -143.75 -52.15
N GLU A 278 11.51 -143.69 -52.09
CA GLU A 278 10.63 -144.81 -52.41
C GLU A 278 10.71 -145.19 -53.91
N ALA A 279 10.80 -144.19 -54.79
CA ALA A 279 10.99 -144.39 -56.22
C ALA A 279 12.36 -145.03 -56.54
N ALA A 280 13.42 -144.70 -55.79
CA ALA A 280 14.71 -145.38 -55.89
C ALA A 280 14.63 -146.84 -55.39
N HIS A 281 13.81 -147.11 -54.37
CA HIS A 281 13.55 -148.46 -53.85
C HIS A 281 12.85 -149.37 -54.87
N ALA A 282 11.99 -148.81 -55.72
CA ALA A 282 11.27 -149.51 -56.79
C ALA A 282 12.12 -149.83 -58.05
N GLY A 283 13.39 -149.42 -58.10
CA GLY A 283 14.32 -149.76 -59.19
C GLY A 283 13.91 -149.21 -60.58
N GLU A 284 13.98 -150.04 -61.63
CA GLU A 284 13.66 -149.64 -63.01
C GLU A 284 12.21 -149.15 -63.19
N ALA A 285 11.25 -149.69 -62.42
CA ALA A 285 9.84 -149.29 -62.49
C ALA A 285 9.58 -147.89 -61.88
N GLY A 286 10.46 -147.41 -61.00
CA GLY A 286 10.34 -146.14 -60.30
C GLY A 286 11.03 -144.94 -60.97
N LYS A 287 11.80 -145.15 -62.04
CA LYS A 287 12.61 -144.09 -62.69
C LYS A 287 11.81 -142.82 -63.06
N GLY A 288 10.61 -142.98 -63.63
CA GLY A 288 9.75 -141.85 -63.98
C GLY A 288 9.25 -141.08 -62.75
N PHE A 289 8.89 -141.79 -61.68
CA PHE A 289 8.47 -141.19 -60.42
C PHE A 289 9.61 -140.49 -59.69
N ALA A 290 10.84 -141.02 -59.76
CA ALA A 290 12.02 -140.41 -59.17
C ALA A 290 12.33 -139.04 -59.79
N VAL A 291 12.19 -138.90 -61.11
CA VAL A 291 12.39 -137.62 -61.82
C VAL A 291 11.34 -136.59 -61.41
N VAL A 292 10.07 -136.99 -61.34
CA VAL A 292 8.99 -136.10 -60.89
C VAL A 292 9.18 -135.68 -59.42
N ALA A 293 9.57 -136.61 -58.54
CA ALA A 293 9.84 -136.32 -57.15
C ALA A 293 11.01 -135.35 -56.96
N GLU A 294 12.09 -135.48 -57.74
CA GLU A 294 13.22 -134.54 -57.69
C GLU A 294 12.83 -133.15 -58.24
N GLU A 295 12.02 -133.06 -59.29
CA GLU A 295 11.53 -131.77 -59.80
C GLU A 295 10.59 -131.08 -58.79
N ILE A 296 9.71 -131.85 -58.12
CA ILE A 296 8.88 -131.34 -57.01
C ILE A 296 9.75 -130.86 -55.84
N ARG A 297 10.82 -131.60 -55.51
CA ARG A 297 11.78 -131.21 -54.47
C ARG A 297 12.47 -129.89 -54.80
N LYS A 298 12.93 -129.74 -56.04
CA LYS A 298 13.55 -128.52 -56.55
C LYS A 298 12.58 -127.33 -56.49
N LEU A 299 11.34 -127.49 -56.99
CA LEU A 299 10.28 -126.49 -56.91
C LEU A 299 9.95 -126.09 -55.47
N ALA A 300 9.90 -127.05 -54.55
CA ALA A 300 9.64 -126.80 -53.13
C ALA A 300 10.80 -126.04 -52.46
N SER A 301 12.04 -126.39 -52.78
CA SER A 301 13.24 -125.68 -52.31
C SER A 301 13.28 -124.24 -52.83
N ASP A 302 13.04 -124.03 -54.13
CA ASP A 302 12.98 -122.69 -54.74
C ASP A 302 11.83 -121.86 -54.16
N SER A 303 10.65 -122.45 -53.99
CA SER A 303 9.50 -121.78 -53.33
C SER A 303 9.83 -121.39 -51.89
N GLY A 304 10.55 -122.24 -51.14
CA GLY A 304 10.99 -121.94 -49.78
C GLY A 304 12.04 -120.84 -49.72
N ARG A 305 12.96 -120.79 -50.70
CA ARG A 305 13.96 -119.72 -50.84
C ARG A 305 13.29 -118.37 -51.14
N GLU A 306 12.37 -118.34 -52.10
CA GLU A 306 11.65 -117.10 -52.44
C GLU A 306 10.71 -116.66 -51.30
N ALA A 307 10.02 -117.59 -50.63
CA ALA A 307 9.20 -117.25 -49.46
C ALA A 307 10.04 -116.61 -48.34
N LYS A 308 11.27 -117.10 -48.10
CA LYS A 308 12.20 -116.46 -47.14
C LYS A 308 12.63 -115.06 -47.58
N SER A 309 12.89 -114.86 -48.87
CA SER A 309 13.22 -113.55 -49.44
C SER A 309 12.06 -112.55 -49.26
N VAL A 310 10.83 -112.95 -49.61
CA VAL A 310 9.63 -112.13 -49.40
C VAL A 310 9.41 -111.84 -47.91
N LYS A 311 9.62 -112.83 -47.03
CA LYS A 311 9.51 -112.63 -45.58
C LYS A 311 10.46 -111.53 -45.09
N LYS A 312 11.71 -111.54 -45.56
CA LYS A 312 12.70 -110.50 -45.23
C LYS A 312 12.22 -109.11 -45.67
N ASN A 313 11.76 -108.98 -46.92
CA ASN A 313 11.24 -107.71 -47.44
C ASN A 313 10.02 -107.20 -46.64
N VAL A 314 9.14 -108.11 -46.20
CA VAL A 314 8.00 -107.76 -45.36
C VAL A 314 8.45 -107.30 -43.97
N GLN A 315 9.47 -107.93 -43.37
CA GLN A 315 10.05 -107.48 -42.11
C GLN A 315 10.67 -106.08 -42.24
N GLU A 316 11.47 -105.84 -43.27
CA GLU A 316 12.02 -104.50 -43.55
C GLU A 316 10.91 -103.45 -43.77
N THR A 317 9.79 -103.85 -44.39
CA THR A 317 8.63 -102.96 -44.58
C THR A 317 7.96 -102.64 -43.25
N LEU A 318 7.78 -103.62 -42.36
CA LEU A 318 7.23 -103.42 -41.02
C LEU A 318 8.09 -102.45 -40.18
N GLU A 319 9.41 -102.59 -40.22
CA GLU A 319 10.33 -101.67 -39.55
C GLU A 319 10.20 -100.23 -40.08
N ARG A 320 10.05 -100.05 -41.40
CA ARG A 320 9.82 -98.74 -42.01
C ARG A 320 8.47 -98.13 -41.62
N ILE A 321 7.42 -98.94 -41.52
CA ILE A 321 6.10 -98.50 -41.07
C ILE A 321 6.16 -98.03 -39.61
N GLU A 322 6.82 -98.79 -38.73
CA GLU A 322 7.00 -98.42 -37.31
C GLU A 322 7.77 -97.10 -37.17
N HIS A 323 8.86 -96.94 -37.93
CA HIS A 323 9.59 -95.68 -37.98
C HIS A 323 8.73 -94.50 -38.48
N GLY A 324 7.92 -94.72 -39.52
CA GLY A 324 6.97 -93.73 -40.03
C GLY A 324 5.87 -93.36 -39.02
N ALA A 325 5.37 -94.33 -38.26
CA ALA A 325 4.41 -94.11 -37.18
C ALA A 325 5.00 -93.19 -36.10
N LYS A 326 6.25 -93.47 -35.68
CA LYS A 326 6.95 -92.66 -34.68
C LYS A 326 7.16 -91.21 -35.13
N LEU A 327 7.65 -90.99 -36.35
CA LEU A 327 7.80 -89.65 -36.95
C LEU A 327 6.47 -88.90 -37.02
N SER A 328 5.38 -89.61 -37.32
CA SER A 328 4.03 -89.03 -37.39
C SER A 328 3.54 -88.62 -35.99
N GLU A 329 3.79 -89.42 -34.96
CA GLU A 329 3.46 -89.08 -33.58
C GLU A 329 4.25 -87.87 -33.08
N GLU A 330 5.56 -87.81 -33.37
CA GLU A 330 6.41 -86.65 -33.07
C GLU A 330 5.89 -85.39 -33.77
N THR A 331 5.49 -85.49 -35.04
CA THR A 331 4.88 -84.38 -35.78
C THR A 331 3.56 -83.94 -35.16
N GLY A 332 2.72 -84.87 -34.70
CA GLY A 332 1.49 -84.57 -33.99
C GLY A 332 1.72 -83.80 -32.68
N LYS A 333 2.72 -84.20 -31.90
CA LYS A 333 3.13 -83.47 -30.69
C LYS A 333 3.59 -82.05 -31.01
N ALA A 334 4.36 -81.86 -32.09
CA ALA A 334 4.79 -80.53 -32.53
C ALA A 334 3.61 -79.62 -32.90
N PHE A 335 2.56 -80.12 -33.55
CA PHE A 335 1.33 -79.35 -33.80
C PHE A 335 0.61 -78.96 -32.50
N GLY A 336 0.60 -79.84 -31.50
CA GLY A 336 0.05 -79.54 -30.17
C GLY A 336 0.82 -78.41 -29.45
N GLU A 337 2.15 -78.42 -29.53
CA GLU A 337 2.99 -77.35 -28.98
C GLU A 337 2.76 -76.01 -29.73
N ILE A 338 2.69 -76.05 -31.06
CA ILE A 338 2.37 -74.88 -31.89
C ILE A 338 1.02 -74.27 -31.49
N MET A 339 -0.01 -75.09 -31.29
CA MET A 339 -1.33 -74.64 -30.82
C MET A 339 -1.25 -73.94 -29.46
N GLN A 340 -0.44 -74.45 -28.54
CA GLN A 340 -0.26 -73.85 -27.22
C GLN A 340 0.39 -72.47 -27.33
N ASP A 341 1.40 -72.31 -28.20
CA ASP A 341 2.10 -71.04 -28.38
C ASP A 341 1.29 -70.00 -29.17
N ILE A 342 0.48 -70.43 -30.14
CA ILE A 342 -0.52 -69.56 -30.79
C ILE A 342 -1.48 -69.00 -29.74
N ASN A 343 -2.03 -69.83 -28.86
CA ASN A 343 -2.95 -69.39 -27.81
C ASN A 343 -2.31 -68.38 -26.85
N LYS A 344 -1.06 -68.60 -26.43
CA LYS A 344 -0.30 -67.63 -25.61
C LYS A 344 -0.12 -66.30 -26.35
N THR A 345 0.22 -66.35 -27.64
CA THR A 345 0.43 -65.17 -28.46
C THR A 345 -0.85 -64.35 -28.63
N VAL A 346 -1.98 -65.01 -28.92
CA VAL A 346 -3.30 -64.36 -29.00
C VAL A 346 -3.67 -63.68 -27.67
N LYS A 347 -3.39 -64.33 -26.54
CA LYS A 347 -3.64 -63.73 -25.23
C LYS A 347 -2.83 -62.43 -25.02
N ILE A 348 -1.55 -62.43 -25.37
CA ILE A 348 -0.70 -61.22 -25.30
C ILE A 348 -1.24 -60.11 -26.21
N ILE A 349 -1.71 -60.45 -27.40
CA ILE A 349 -2.30 -59.49 -28.34
C ILE A 349 -3.56 -58.83 -27.74
N ILE A 350 -4.42 -59.60 -27.07
CA ILE A 350 -5.60 -59.07 -26.37
C ILE A 350 -5.18 -58.14 -25.22
N GLU A 351 -4.14 -58.50 -24.46
CA GLU A 351 -3.60 -57.64 -23.40
C GLU A 351 -3.05 -56.31 -23.97
N ILE A 352 -2.37 -56.35 -25.13
CA ILE A 352 -1.92 -55.14 -25.84
C ILE A 352 -3.11 -54.29 -26.29
N ALA A 353 -4.15 -54.89 -26.88
CA ALA A 353 -5.33 -54.16 -27.32
C ALA A 353 -6.04 -53.45 -26.15
N ASN A 354 -6.16 -54.11 -25.01
CA ASN A 354 -6.72 -53.52 -23.79
C ASN A 354 -5.85 -52.35 -23.29
N ALA A 355 -4.53 -52.54 -23.23
CA ALA A 355 -3.59 -51.49 -22.83
C ALA A 355 -3.64 -50.27 -23.77
N MET A 356 -3.78 -50.48 -25.08
CA MET A 356 -3.95 -49.38 -26.05
C MET A 356 -5.27 -48.64 -25.84
N SER A 357 -6.35 -49.34 -25.50
CA SER A 357 -7.64 -48.71 -25.16
C SER A 357 -7.52 -47.81 -23.93
N GLU A 358 -6.85 -48.28 -22.87
CA GLU A 358 -6.58 -47.49 -21.67
C GLU A 358 -5.69 -46.28 -21.96
N GLN A 359 -4.60 -46.46 -22.73
CA GLN A 359 -3.73 -45.35 -23.14
C GLN A 359 -4.48 -44.31 -23.95
N ARG A 360 -5.41 -44.72 -24.82
CA ARG A 360 -6.25 -43.78 -25.59
C ARG A 360 -7.12 -42.93 -24.68
N ILE A 361 -7.73 -43.53 -23.65
CA ILE A 361 -8.52 -42.79 -22.65
C ILE A 361 -7.63 -41.80 -21.90
N GLY A 362 -6.47 -42.25 -21.42
CA GLY A 362 -5.50 -41.39 -20.74
C GLY A 362 -5.02 -40.22 -21.61
N ALA A 363 -4.75 -40.46 -22.89
CA ALA A 363 -4.36 -39.41 -23.83
C ALA A 363 -5.48 -38.36 -24.04
N GLN A 364 -6.75 -38.78 -24.08
CA GLN A 364 -7.88 -37.85 -24.16
C GLN A 364 -8.02 -36.98 -22.90
N GLU A 365 -7.79 -37.54 -21.70
CA GLU A 365 -7.78 -36.76 -20.45
C GLU A 365 -6.63 -35.77 -20.40
N ILE A 366 -5.45 -36.15 -20.91
CA ILE A 366 -4.31 -35.23 -21.05
C ILE A 366 -4.66 -34.09 -22.00
N LEU A 367 -5.24 -34.36 -23.18
CA LEU A 367 -5.67 -33.32 -24.12
C LEU A 367 -6.68 -32.36 -23.50
N LYS A 368 -7.65 -32.89 -22.73
CA LYS A 368 -8.60 -32.05 -21.99
C LYS A 368 -7.87 -31.16 -20.99
N SER A 369 -6.93 -31.71 -20.23
CA SER A 369 -6.13 -30.94 -19.26
C SER A 369 -5.28 -29.86 -19.94
N MET A 370 -4.73 -30.13 -21.12
CA MET A 370 -4.02 -29.13 -21.93
C MET A 370 -4.94 -27.99 -22.37
N SER A 371 -6.17 -28.29 -22.80
CA SER A 371 -7.17 -27.26 -23.13
C SER A 371 -7.52 -26.38 -21.93
N HIS A 372 -7.60 -26.97 -20.73
CA HIS A 372 -7.77 -26.21 -19.49
C HIS A 372 -6.55 -25.31 -19.21
N LEU A 373 -5.32 -25.78 -19.44
CA LEU A 373 -4.11 -24.96 -19.30
C LEU A 373 -4.08 -23.79 -20.27
N VAL A 374 -4.52 -23.97 -21.52
CA VAL A 374 -4.66 -22.86 -22.48
C VAL A 374 -5.61 -21.79 -21.94
N THR A 375 -6.78 -22.21 -21.43
CA THR A 375 -7.77 -21.29 -20.85
C THR A 375 -7.21 -20.54 -19.64
N LEU A 376 -6.48 -21.24 -18.76
CA LEU A 376 -5.84 -20.63 -17.60
C LEU A 376 -4.75 -19.62 -18.01
N SER A 377 -3.93 -19.94 -19.00
CA SER A 377 -2.93 -19.03 -19.54
C SER A 377 -3.57 -17.74 -20.08
N ASP A 378 -4.71 -17.85 -20.76
CA ASP A 378 -5.44 -16.69 -21.27
C ASP A 378 -6.05 -15.84 -20.13
N GLN A 379 -6.58 -16.48 -19.08
CA GLN A 379 -7.05 -15.77 -17.88
C GLN A 379 -5.93 -15.02 -17.16
N ILE A 380 -4.75 -15.65 -17.01
CA ILE A 380 -3.58 -15.00 -16.40
C ILE A 380 -3.15 -13.82 -17.27
N LYS A 381 -3.13 -13.97 -18.60
CA LYS A 381 -2.82 -12.87 -19.53
C LYS A 381 -3.78 -11.69 -19.35
N GLY A 382 -5.07 -11.95 -19.17
CA GLY A 382 -6.05 -10.93 -18.80
C GLY A 382 -5.71 -10.23 -17.49
N GLY A 383 -5.44 -10.98 -16.43
CA GLY A 383 -5.06 -10.43 -15.13
C GLY A 383 -3.78 -9.59 -15.15
N VAL A 384 -2.78 -10.00 -15.94
CA VAL A 384 -1.52 -9.24 -16.13
C VAL A 384 -1.79 -7.90 -16.81
N ASN A 385 -2.70 -7.85 -17.79
CA ASN A 385 -3.08 -6.60 -18.44
C ASN A 385 -3.79 -5.66 -17.46
N ASP A 386 -4.70 -6.19 -16.63
CA ASP A 386 -5.40 -5.41 -15.60
C ASP A 386 -4.40 -4.86 -14.55
N GLU A 387 -3.39 -5.64 -14.18
CA GLU A 387 -2.33 -5.23 -13.24
C GLU A 387 -1.40 -4.15 -13.84
N ALA A 388 -1.08 -4.27 -15.14
CA ALA A 388 -0.35 -3.22 -15.86
C ALA A 388 -1.14 -1.91 -15.90
N GLU A 389 -2.44 -1.96 -16.22
CA GLU A 389 -3.32 -0.78 -16.18
C GLU A 389 -3.41 -0.19 -14.75
N GLY A 390 -3.49 -1.05 -13.74
CA GLY A 390 -3.46 -0.65 -12.34
C GLY A 390 -2.17 0.08 -11.96
N SER A 391 -1.02 -0.43 -12.42
CA SER A 391 0.30 0.18 -12.22
C SER A 391 0.38 1.58 -12.83
N GLU A 392 -0.13 1.76 -14.05
CA GLU A 392 -0.17 3.08 -14.71
C GLU A 392 -1.04 4.08 -13.94
N LYS A 393 -2.20 3.64 -13.45
CA LYS A 393 -3.09 4.48 -12.63
C LYS A 393 -2.42 4.92 -11.32
N ILE A 394 -1.71 4.01 -10.66
CA ILE A 394 -0.95 4.33 -9.43
C ILE A 394 0.15 5.35 -9.77
N LEU A 395 0.91 5.15 -10.85
CA LEU A 395 1.94 6.07 -11.28
C LEU A 395 1.38 7.48 -11.53
N ALA A 396 0.23 7.58 -12.20
CA ALA A 396 -0.44 8.85 -12.44
C ALA A 396 -0.90 9.52 -11.14
N ALA A 397 -1.47 8.75 -10.20
CA ALA A 397 -1.88 9.25 -8.90
C ALA A 397 -0.69 9.76 -8.07
N VAL A 398 0.42 9.03 -8.05
CA VAL A 398 1.65 9.42 -7.32
C VAL A 398 2.23 10.71 -7.89
N LYS A 399 2.30 10.85 -9.23
CA LYS A 399 2.72 12.11 -9.87
C LYS A 399 1.83 13.29 -9.48
N LYS A 400 0.51 13.07 -9.36
CA LYS A 400 -0.41 14.11 -8.92
C LYS A 400 -0.16 14.51 -7.45
N ILE A 401 0.11 13.55 -6.57
CA ILE A 401 0.44 13.82 -5.17
C ILE A 401 1.75 14.63 -5.07
N ASP A 402 2.76 14.27 -5.87
CA ASP A 402 4.05 14.98 -5.90
C ASP A 402 3.88 16.46 -6.32
N ASN A 403 3.08 16.72 -7.36
CA ASN A 403 2.75 18.08 -7.77
C ASN A 403 2.06 18.89 -6.66
N VAL A 404 1.09 18.30 -5.96
CA VAL A 404 0.40 18.95 -4.83
C VAL A 404 1.38 19.22 -3.68
N ALA A 405 2.30 18.29 -3.39
CA ALA A 405 3.31 18.48 -2.36
C ALA A 405 4.22 19.68 -2.68
N LEU A 406 4.59 19.88 -3.96
CA LEU A 406 5.36 21.05 -4.41
C LEU A 406 4.59 22.38 -4.24
N GLU A 407 3.30 22.39 -4.54
CA GLU A 407 2.44 23.56 -4.32
C GLU A 407 2.35 23.93 -2.84
N ILE A 408 2.14 22.94 -1.95
CA ILE A 408 2.10 23.17 -0.50
C ILE A 408 3.45 23.67 -0.01
N LEU A 409 4.57 23.10 -0.47
CA LEU A 409 5.91 23.54 -0.08
C LEU A 409 6.15 25.02 -0.44
N THR A 410 5.68 25.44 -1.62
CA THR A 410 5.75 26.84 -2.05
C THR A 410 4.90 27.74 -1.14
N ALA A 411 3.67 27.34 -0.82
CA ALA A 411 2.79 28.08 0.09
C ALA A 411 3.37 28.16 1.51
N GLN A 412 4.04 27.11 2.00
CA GLN A 412 4.70 27.09 3.29
C GLN A 412 5.89 28.04 3.35
N GLN A 413 6.67 28.16 2.27
CA GLN A 413 7.75 29.14 2.17
C GLN A 413 7.22 30.59 2.24
N GLU A 414 6.08 30.87 1.61
CA GLU A 414 5.44 32.18 1.68
C GLU A 414 4.89 32.47 3.09
N GLN A 415 4.23 31.49 3.73
CA GLN A 415 3.78 31.61 5.11
C GLN A 415 4.95 31.85 6.09
N GLN A 416 6.08 31.18 5.88
CA GLN A 416 7.29 31.37 6.69
C GLN A 416 7.80 32.81 6.60
N ARG A 417 7.84 33.38 5.39
CA ARG A 417 8.20 34.80 5.18
C ARG A 417 7.21 35.74 5.88
N GLY A 418 5.91 35.48 5.75
CA GLY A 418 4.88 36.25 6.45
C GLY A 418 4.99 36.16 7.98
N ALA A 419 5.38 35.00 8.50
CA ALA A 419 5.64 34.80 9.93
C ALA A 419 6.82 35.65 10.43
N GLU A 420 7.91 35.68 9.68
CA GLU A 420 9.10 36.49 10.00
C GLU A 420 8.79 38.00 9.97
N GLU A 421 7.96 38.44 9.03
CA GLU A 421 7.50 39.83 8.96
C GLU A 421 6.57 40.17 10.14
N MET A 422 5.67 39.27 10.54
CA MET A 422 4.85 39.45 11.74
C MET A 422 5.68 39.52 13.01
N GLU A 423 6.69 38.67 13.16
CA GLU A 423 7.59 38.68 14.32
C GLU A 423 8.33 40.03 14.43
N LYS A 424 8.82 40.56 13.30
CA LYS A 424 9.41 41.91 13.24
C LYS A 424 8.40 42.99 13.64
N ALA A 425 7.17 42.94 13.12
CA ALA A 425 6.13 43.91 13.44
C ALA A 425 5.75 43.87 14.93
N ILE A 426 5.63 42.68 15.52
CA ILE A 426 5.39 42.49 16.95
C ILE A 426 6.53 43.11 17.78
N GLY A 427 7.79 42.91 17.40
CA GLY A 427 8.94 43.50 18.08
C GLY A 427 8.94 45.03 18.06
N ILE A 428 8.57 45.63 16.91
CA ILE A 428 8.41 47.09 16.79
C ILE A 428 7.27 47.57 17.71
N LEU A 429 6.12 46.89 17.67
CA LEU A 429 4.96 47.25 18.48
C LEU A 429 5.23 47.12 19.99
N GLN A 430 5.98 46.10 20.43
CA GLN A 430 6.40 45.97 21.83
C GLN A 430 7.26 47.16 22.27
N THR A 431 8.15 47.64 21.40
CA THR A 431 8.97 48.82 21.65
C THR A 431 8.10 50.07 21.77
N THR A 432 7.13 50.25 20.86
CA THR A 432 6.17 51.36 20.90
C THR A 432 5.30 51.34 22.16
N ILE A 433 4.82 50.16 22.56
CA ILE A 433 4.06 49.98 23.80
C ILE A 433 4.89 50.43 25.00
N THR A 434 6.13 49.96 25.12
CA THR A 434 6.99 50.34 26.24
C THR A 434 7.18 51.87 26.30
N SER A 435 7.44 52.50 25.16
CA SER A 435 7.55 53.96 25.07
C SER A 435 6.25 54.70 25.43
N ASN A 436 5.10 54.16 25.05
CA ASN A 436 3.80 54.73 25.39
C ASN A 436 3.52 54.61 26.89
N GLN A 437 3.89 53.49 27.52
CA GLN A 437 3.77 53.29 28.95
C GLN A 437 4.58 54.34 29.74
N ASP A 438 5.81 54.60 29.30
CA ASP A 438 6.66 55.65 29.88
C ASP A 438 6.01 57.02 29.74
N THR A 439 5.44 57.33 28.56
CA THR A 439 4.78 58.60 28.28
C THR A 439 3.52 58.78 29.13
N ILE A 440 2.66 57.76 29.22
CA ILE A 440 1.46 57.76 30.06
C ILE A 440 1.85 57.95 31.53
N SER A 441 2.91 57.28 31.99
CA SER A 441 3.42 57.41 33.36
C SER A 441 3.92 58.83 33.65
N GLN A 442 4.66 59.45 32.73
CA GLN A 442 5.12 60.83 32.85
C GLN A 442 3.96 61.83 32.87
N ILE A 443 2.98 61.67 31.98
CA ILE A 443 1.79 62.55 31.94
C ILE A 443 0.97 62.39 33.22
N THR A 444 0.74 61.16 33.67
CA THR A 444 0.03 60.86 34.92
C THR A 444 0.74 61.46 36.12
N HIS A 445 2.06 61.32 36.21
CA HIS A 445 2.88 61.95 37.24
C HIS A 445 2.75 63.48 37.22
N ASN A 446 2.88 64.09 36.05
CA ASN A 446 2.75 65.54 35.89
C ASN A 446 1.35 66.05 36.29
N LEU A 447 0.29 65.34 35.89
CA LEU A 447 -1.10 65.67 36.24
C LEU A 447 -1.42 65.46 37.73
N SER A 448 -0.72 64.55 38.40
CA SER A 448 -0.91 64.32 39.85
C SER A 448 -0.46 65.51 40.69
N ALA A 449 0.48 66.31 40.20
CA ALA A 449 0.94 67.54 40.85
C ALA A 449 -0.11 68.65 40.82
N TYR A 450 -1.13 68.56 39.95
CA TYR A 450 -2.24 69.52 39.88
C TYR A 450 -3.36 69.11 40.83
N LYS A 451 -3.75 69.98 41.77
CA LYS A 451 -4.96 69.76 42.58
C LYS A 451 -6.13 70.46 41.90
N VAL A 452 -7.12 69.68 41.53
CA VAL A 452 -8.42 70.14 41.03
C VAL A 452 -9.45 69.95 42.13
N SER A 453 -10.55 70.69 42.06
CA SER A 453 -11.67 70.51 42.98
C SER A 453 -12.15 69.05 42.93
N ALA A 454 -12.46 68.49 44.09
CA ALA A 454 -13.15 67.20 44.15
C ALA A 454 -14.44 67.32 43.33
N GLY A 455 -14.62 66.43 42.35
CA GLY A 455 -15.90 66.24 41.70
C GLY A 455 -16.86 65.59 42.68
#